data_AF-A0A7K6DV42-F1
#
_entry.id   AF-A0A7K6DV42-F1
#
_cell.length_a   1.000
_cell.length_b   1.000
_cell.length_c   1.000
_cell.angle_alpha   90.00
_cell.angle_beta   90.00
_cell.angle_gamma   90.00
#
_symmetry.space_group_name_H-M   'P 1'
#
loop_
_entity.id
_entity.type
_entity.pdbx_description
1 polymer ?
#
loop_
_entity_poly.entity_id
_entity_poly.type
_entity_poly.pdbx_seq_one_letter_code
_entity_poly.pdbx_strand_id
1 'polypeptide(L)'
;EAVAAEWMLEFACSCLCRHFAERGGAEFQRWRDVAQALINGLSQIPPHQKKMVYLCQLLIRVEQGKNLGLQFENDKRISPLESALSFWTLLEMEEIKLGKLHEDIHRLIQIQIVAVHMEKGYFKEAAEVLERLFTDSESDKPLRVKLATVIKTKDPYVPLLQSFSYSLLISKIKSYIERFMKENENNFLIQ
;
A
#
# COMPACT_ATOMS: atom_id res chain seq x y z
N GLU A 1 15.19 -26.59 -4.78
CA GLU A 1 13.93 -25.90 -5.15
C GLU A 1 13.63 -24.71 -4.24
N ALA A 2 13.59 -24.87 -2.90
CA ALA A 2 13.32 -23.76 -1.97
C ALA A 2 14.24 -22.54 -2.12
N VAL A 3 15.56 -22.75 -2.24
CA VAL A 3 16.55 -21.66 -2.43
C VAL A 3 16.35 -20.91 -3.75
N ALA A 4 15.96 -21.62 -4.82
CA ALA A 4 15.68 -20.99 -6.10
C ALA A 4 14.40 -20.15 -6.05
N ALA A 5 13.36 -20.63 -5.36
CA ALA A 5 12.12 -19.89 -5.15
C ALA A 5 12.34 -18.60 -4.34
N GLU A 6 13.20 -18.67 -3.33
CA GLU A 6 13.65 -17.51 -2.56
C GLU A 6 14.30 -16.46 -3.46
N TRP A 7 15.34 -16.82 -4.22
CA TRP A 7 16.01 -15.87 -5.11
C TRP A 7 15.10 -15.29 -6.19
N MET A 8 14.16 -16.09 -6.71
CA MET A 8 13.16 -15.61 -7.66
C MET A 8 12.24 -14.56 -7.05
N LEU A 9 11.84 -14.72 -5.78
CA LEU A 9 11.02 -13.74 -5.09
C LEU A 9 11.81 -12.45 -4.82
N GLU A 10 13.07 -12.55 -4.42
CA GLU A 10 13.96 -11.39 -4.25
C GLU A 10 14.12 -10.59 -5.53
N PHE A 11 14.38 -11.29 -6.64
CA PHE A 11 14.48 -10.67 -7.95
C PHE A 11 13.15 -10.01 -8.37
N ALA A 12 12.03 -10.72 -8.20
CA ALA A 12 10.72 -10.18 -8.53
C ALA A 12 10.37 -8.93 -7.70
N CYS A 13 10.69 -8.93 -6.40
CA CYS A 13 10.51 -7.76 -5.54
C CYS A 13 11.36 -6.58 -6.00
N SER A 14 12.63 -6.81 -6.32
CA SER A 14 13.53 -5.77 -6.85
C SER A 14 12.98 -5.15 -8.14
N CYS A 15 12.47 -5.97 -9.05
CA CYS A 15 11.85 -5.51 -10.28
C CYS A 15 10.55 -4.73 -10.04
N LEU A 16 9.69 -5.19 -9.14
CA LEU A 16 8.48 -4.46 -8.73
C LEU A 16 8.83 -3.08 -8.17
N CYS A 17 9.79 -3.01 -7.25
CA CYS A 17 10.27 -1.77 -6.64
C CYS A 17 10.76 -0.76 -7.71
N ARG A 18 11.58 -1.23 -8.65
CA ARG A 18 12.12 -0.39 -9.74
C ARG A 18 11.03 0.16 -10.64
N HIS A 19 10.13 -0.70 -11.13
CA HIS A 19 9.09 -0.26 -12.06
C HIS A 19 7.98 0.55 -11.38
N PHE A 20 7.75 0.35 -10.08
CA PHE A 20 6.89 1.25 -9.30
C PHE A 20 7.50 2.66 -9.21
N ALA A 21 8.82 2.76 -9.00
CA ALA A 21 9.53 4.03 -8.98
C ALA A 21 9.44 4.78 -10.32
N GLU A 22 9.36 4.07 -11.44
CA GLU A 22 9.27 4.61 -12.80
C GLU A 22 7.84 4.96 -13.27
N ARG A 23 6.85 4.94 -12.36
CA ARG A 23 5.40 5.22 -12.58
C ARG A 23 4.54 4.06 -13.11
N GLY A 24 4.99 2.81 -13.01
CA GLY A 24 4.20 1.66 -13.40
C GLY A 24 3.94 1.59 -14.91
N GLY A 25 3.53 0.43 -15.39
CA GLY A 25 3.38 0.16 -16.82
C GLY A 25 3.37 -1.33 -17.10
N ALA A 26 3.52 -1.72 -18.36
CA ALA A 26 3.49 -3.13 -18.77
C ALA A 26 4.50 -3.99 -17.99
N GLU A 27 5.69 -3.45 -17.70
CA GLU A 27 6.71 -4.15 -16.90
C GLU A 27 6.27 -4.34 -15.44
N PHE A 28 5.66 -3.34 -14.81
CA PHE A 28 5.11 -3.51 -13.47
C PHE A 28 4.04 -4.60 -13.44
N GLN A 29 3.17 -4.65 -14.45
CA GLN A 29 2.12 -5.68 -14.56
C GLN A 29 2.72 -7.09 -14.71
N ARG A 30 3.74 -7.24 -15.55
CA ARG A 30 4.47 -8.51 -15.72
C ARG A 30 5.09 -8.97 -14.40
N TRP A 31 5.80 -8.08 -13.71
CA TRP A 31 6.46 -8.41 -12.45
C TRP A 31 5.48 -8.61 -11.29
N ARG A 32 4.32 -7.95 -11.31
CA ARG A 32 3.21 -8.25 -10.41
C ARG A 32 2.77 -9.69 -10.58
N ASP A 33 2.51 -10.12 -11.81
CA ASP A 33 1.98 -11.45 -12.07
C ASP A 33 2.98 -12.54 -11.63
N VAL A 34 4.29 -12.32 -11.89
CA VAL A 34 5.37 -13.18 -11.40
C VAL A 34 5.44 -13.22 -9.87
N ALA A 35 5.48 -12.05 -9.21
CA ALA A 35 5.55 -11.99 -7.75
C ALA A 35 4.34 -12.65 -7.09
N GLN A 36 3.14 -12.43 -7.64
CA GLN A 36 1.91 -13.01 -7.11
C GLN A 36 1.91 -14.53 -7.26
N ALA A 37 2.37 -15.06 -8.40
CA ALA A 37 2.51 -16.51 -8.61
C ALA A 37 3.49 -17.13 -7.61
N LEU A 38 4.64 -16.49 -7.37
CA LEU A 38 5.63 -16.94 -6.40
C LEU A 38 5.07 -16.93 -4.97
N ILE A 39 4.43 -15.83 -4.56
CA ILE A 39 3.84 -15.67 -3.22
C ILE A 39 2.72 -16.71 -2.99
N ASN A 40 1.85 -16.92 -3.99
CA ASN A 40 0.77 -17.90 -3.90
C ASN A 40 1.27 -19.35 -3.85
N GLY A 41 2.49 -19.60 -4.36
CA GLY A 41 3.14 -20.91 -4.28
C GLY A 41 3.76 -21.22 -2.91
N LEU A 42 3.88 -20.23 -2.01
CA LEU A 42 4.40 -20.43 -0.67
C LEU A 42 3.35 -21.11 0.22
N SER A 43 3.69 -22.24 0.83
CA SER A 43 2.85 -22.85 1.86
C SER A 43 2.77 -21.99 3.13
N GLN A 44 3.87 -21.30 3.46
CA GLN A 44 4.00 -20.30 4.52
C GLN A 44 5.08 -19.30 4.14
N ILE A 45 4.94 -18.03 4.54
CA ILE A 45 5.94 -17.00 4.31
C ILE A 45 7.10 -17.18 5.31
N PRO A 46 8.34 -17.45 4.85
CA PRO A 46 9.50 -17.54 5.74
C PRO A 46 9.72 -16.23 6.50
N PRO A 47 10.12 -16.25 7.78
CA PRO A 47 10.29 -15.03 8.58
C PRO A 47 11.18 -13.97 7.94
N HIS A 48 12.29 -14.36 7.32
CA HIS A 48 13.22 -13.45 6.65
C HIS A 48 12.66 -12.82 5.35
N GLN A 49 11.63 -13.42 4.73
CA GLN A 49 10.99 -12.92 3.50
C GLN A 49 9.74 -12.09 3.77
N LYS A 50 9.24 -12.04 5.01
CA LYS A 50 8.00 -11.33 5.36
C LYS A 50 7.98 -9.90 4.84
N LYS A 51 9.03 -9.13 5.14
CA LYS A 51 9.18 -7.73 4.70
C LYS A 51 9.05 -7.60 3.18
N MET A 52 9.66 -8.51 2.44
CA MET A 52 9.63 -8.53 0.98
C MET A 52 8.24 -8.86 0.42
N VAL A 53 7.60 -9.89 0.97
CA VAL A 53 6.23 -10.26 0.58
C VAL A 53 5.26 -9.12 0.88
N TYR A 54 5.35 -8.52 2.07
CA TYR A 54 4.48 -7.41 2.45
C TYR A 54 4.70 -6.18 1.55
N LEU A 55 5.95 -5.87 1.20
CA LEU A 55 6.25 -4.80 0.25
C LEU A 55 5.66 -5.10 -1.14
N CYS A 56 5.86 -6.31 -1.68
CA CYS A 56 5.24 -6.68 -2.96
C CYS A 56 3.72 -6.51 -2.91
N GLN A 57 3.07 -7.04 -1.88
CA GLN A 57 1.62 -6.98 -1.73
C GLN A 57 1.12 -5.52 -1.59
N LEU A 58 1.86 -4.66 -0.87
CA LEU A 58 1.60 -3.22 -0.77
C LEU A 58 1.67 -2.55 -2.15
N LEU A 59 2.77 -2.72 -2.89
CA LEU A 59 2.98 -2.03 -4.17
C LEU A 59 1.91 -2.38 -5.20
N ILE A 60 1.55 -3.67 -5.28
CA ILE A 60 0.51 -4.17 -6.18
C ILE A 60 -0.84 -3.53 -5.89
N ARG A 61 -1.22 -3.45 -4.61
CA ARG A 61 -2.50 -2.88 -4.17
C ARG A 61 -2.54 -1.37 -4.30
N VAL A 62 -1.43 -0.71 -3.98
CA VAL A 62 -1.29 0.72 -4.20
C VAL A 62 -1.45 1.00 -5.68
N GLU A 63 -0.72 0.35 -6.58
CA GLU A 63 -0.85 0.62 -8.04
C GLU A 63 -2.29 0.46 -8.56
N GLN A 64 -3.05 -0.50 -8.04
CA GLN A 64 -4.48 -0.70 -8.34
C GLN A 64 -5.43 0.13 -7.46
N GLY A 65 -4.91 1.02 -6.63
CA GLY A 65 -5.60 1.70 -5.53
C GLY A 65 -6.83 2.51 -5.93
N LYS A 66 -6.85 3.02 -7.18
CA LYS A 66 -7.98 3.78 -7.72
C LYS A 66 -9.08 2.90 -8.36
N ASN A 67 -8.83 1.60 -8.51
CA ASN A 67 -9.75 0.66 -9.14
C ASN A 67 -10.62 -0.02 -8.07
N LEU A 68 -11.67 0.67 -7.62
CA LEU A 68 -12.60 0.17 -6.60
C LEU A 68 -13.40 -1.09 -7.02
N GLY A 69 -13.35 -1.48 -8.30
CA GLY A 69 -13.96 -2.73 -8.78
C GLY A 69 -13.08 -3.96 -8.56
N LEU A 70 -11.80 -3.78 -8.24
CA LEU A 70 -10.85 -4.86 -8.05
C LEU A 70 -10.83 -5.34 -6.59
N GLN A 71 -10.73 -6.66 -6.42
CA GLN A 71 -10.89 -7.33 -5.14
C GLN A 71 -9.64 -8.16 -4.82
N PHE A 72 -9.00 -7.87 -3.69
CA PHE A 72 -7.84 -8.62 -3.19
C PHE A 72 -8.19 -9.55 -2.03
N GLU A 73 -9.22 -9.18 -1.26
CA GLU A 73 -9.62 -9.88 -0.05
C GLU A 73 -10.91 -10.68 -0.27
N ASN A 74 -11.15 -11.67 0.60
CA ASN A 74 -12.41 -12.43 0.59
C ASN A 74 -13.62 -11.55 0.92
N ASP A 75 -13.43 -10.57 1.81
CA ASP A 75 -14.46 -9.56 2.07
C ASP A 75 -14.47 -8.53 0.94
N LYS A 76 -15.51 -8.63 0.09
CA LYS A 76 -15.68 -7.80 -1.10
C LYS A 76 -15.84 -6.30 -0.82
N ARG A 77 -16.01 -5.91 0.45
CA ARG A 77 -16.10 -4.51 0.88
C ARG A 77 -14.73 -3.85 1.01
N ILE A 78 -13.67 -4.64 1.07
CA ILE A 78 -12.31 -4.15 1.26
C ILE A 78 -11.75 -3.70 -0.09
N SER A 79 -11.58 -2.39 -0.24
CA SER A 79 -10.94 -1.80 -1.42
C SER A 79 -9.45 -2.15 -1.51
N PRO A 80 -8.83 -2.01 -2.70
CA PRO A 80 -7.39 -2.17 -2.85
C PRO A 80 -6.55 -1.38 -1.84
N LEU A 81 -6.91 -0.12 -1.54
CA LEU A 81 -6.16 0.69 -0.58
C LEU A 81 -6.41 0.29 0.88
N GLU A 82 -7.60 -0.20 1.25
CA GLU A 82 -7.82 -0.78 2.59
C GLU A 82 -6.93 -2.02 2.79
N SER A 83 -6.84 -2.87 1.76
CA SER A 83 -5.93 -4.02 1.80
C SER A 83 -4.46 -3.59 1.80
N ALA A 84 -4.09 -2.54 1.06
CA ALA A 84 -2.74 -1.96 1.10
C ALA A 84 -2.37 -1.49 2.51
N LEU A 85 -3.31 -0.88 3.24
CA LEU A 85 -3.10 -0.43 4.62
C LEU A 85 -2.75 -1.60 5.54
N SER A 86 -3.41 -2.76 5.39
CA SER A 86 -3.09 -3.96 6.17
C SER A 86 -1.65 -4.42 5.96
N PHE A 87 -1.16 -4.43 4.72
CA PHE A 87 0.24 -4.76 4.45
C PHE A 87 1.22 -3.68 4.91
N TRP A 88 0.82 -2.41 4.89
CA TRP A 88 1.61 -1.35 5.49
C TRP A 88 1.78 -1.53 7.00
N THR A 89 0.69 -1.84 7.72
CA THR A 89 0.76 -2.14 9.16
C THR A 89 1.65 -3.34 9.47
N LEU A 90 1.64 -4.37 8.63
CA LEU A 90 2.56 -5.50 8.76
C LEU A 90 4.03 -5.07 8.56
N LEU A 91 4.33 -4.17 7.62
CA LEU A 91 5.68 -3.62 7.44
C LEU A 91 6.12 -2.78 8.65
N GLU A 92 5.23 -1.96 9.20
CA GLU A 92 5.50 -1.17 10.41
C GLU A 92 5.89 -2.06 11.60
N MET A 93 5.23 -3.21 11.75
CA MET A 93 5.55 -4.19 12.79
C MET A 93 6.93 -4.84 12.61
N GLU A 94 7.40 -4.99 11.37
CA GLU A 94 8.73 -5.55 11.07
C GLU A 94 9.85 -4.49 11.23
N GLU A 95 9.53 -3.19 11.37
CA GLU A 95 10.51 -2.09 11.29
C GLU A 95 10.28 -0.95 12.30
N ILE A 96 10.90 -1.03 13.48
CA ILE A 96 10.71 -0.01 14.53
C ILE A 96 11.37 1.35 14.21
N LYS A 97 12.29 1.44 13.23
CA LYS A 97 13.20 2.59 13.04
C LYS A 97 12.70 3.72 12.13
N LEU A 98 11.57 3.56 11.44
CA LEU A 98 11.14 4.49 10.38
C LEU A 98 10.03 5.46 10.81
N GLY A 99 9.69 5.50 12.10
CA GLY A 99 8.65 6.30 12.76
C GLY A 99 7.96 7.36 11.90
N LYS A 100 8.64 8.47 11.57
CA LYS A 100 8.00 9.57 10.82
C LYS A 100 7.58 9.21 9.39
N LEU A 101 8.38 8.43 8.66
CA LEU A 101 8.03 7.97 7.31
C LEU A 101 6.87 6.97 7.36
N HIS A 102 6.86 6.10 8.37
CA HIS A 102 5.77 5.18 8.67
C HIS A 102 4.46 5.90 8.90
N GLU A 103 4.42 6.81 9.87
CA GLU A 103 3.26 7.64 10.17
C GLU A 103 2.75 8.41 8.95
N ASP A 104 3.66 9.01 8.17
CA ASP A 104 3.30 9.78 6.98
C ASP A 104 2.61 8.90 5.93
N ILE A 105 3.17 7.73 5.60
CA ILE A 105 2.60 6.81 4.61
C ILE A 105 1.28 6.22 5.12
N HIS A 106 1.23 5.78 6.38
CA HIS A 106 0.03 5.23 7.01
C HIS A 106 -1.13 6.22 6.89
N ARG A 107 -0.89 7.46 7.29
CA ARG A 107 -1.88 8.54 7.20
C ARG A 107 -2.27 8.87 5.76
N LEU A 108 -1.31 8.86 4.83
CA LEU A 108 -1.61 9.09 3.42
C LEU A 108 -2.49 7.99 2.83
N ILE A 109 -2.25 6.72 3.18
CA ILE A 109 -3.11 5.60 2.76
C ILE A 109 -4.52 5.80 3.30
N GLN A 110 -4.68 6.06 4.61
CA GLN A 110 -6.00 6.31 5.22
C GLN A 110 -6.77 7.45 4.52
N ILE A 111 -6.10 8.57 4.25
CA ILE A 111 -6.72 9.71 3.55
C ILE A 111 -7.09 9.32 2.12
N GLN A 112 -6.22 8.60 1.41
CA GLN A 112 -6.45 8.21 0.02
C GLN A 112 -7.56 7.16 -0.15
N ILE A 113 -7.76 6.29 0.84
CA ILE A 113 -8.90 5.38 0.87
C ILE A 113 -10.22 6.18 0.77
N VAL A 114 -10.37 7.24 1.58
CA VAL A 114 -11.55 8.12 1.52
C VAL A 114 -11.56 8.94 0.22
N ALA A 115 -10.41 9.52 -0.16
CA ALA A 115 -10.31 10.39 -1.33
C ALA A 115 -10.75 9.70 -2.63
N VAL A 116 -10.33 8.44 -2.85
CA VAL A 116 -10.69 7.68 -4.05
C VAL A 116 -12.19 7.43 -4.13
N HIS A 117 -12.86 7.13 -3.02
CA HIS A 117 -14.32 6.99 -2.99
C HIS A 117 -15.01 8.33 -3.29
N MET A 118 -14.51 9.42 -2.70
CA MET A 118 -15.01 10.78 -2.96
C MET A 118 -14.86 11.19 -4.42
N GLU A 119 -13.70 10.94 -5.05
CA GLU A 119 -13.42 11.21 -6.47
C GLU A 119 -14.37 10.45 -7.41
N LYS A 120 -14.87 9.28 -6.98
CA LYS A 120 -15.84 8.46 -7.74
C LYS A 120 -17.30 8.82 -7.46
N GLY A 121 -17.56 9.73 -6.53
CA GLY A 121 -18.92 10.09 -6.09
C GLY A 121 -19.57 9.05 -5.16
N TYR A 122 -18.80 8.10 -4.64
CA TYR A 122 -19.26 7.03 -3.75
C TYR A 122 -19.26 7.51 -2.29
N PHE A 123 -20.07 8.53 -2.01
CA PHE A 123 -20.05 9.23 -0.72
C PHE A 123 -20.55 8.36 0.45
N LYS A 124 -21.49 7.45 0.18
CA LYS A 124 -22.02 6.53 1.20
C LYS A 124 -20.95 5.52 1.59
N GLU A 125 -20.30 4.94 0.59
CA GLU A 125 -19.20 4.00 0.74
C GLU A 125 -18.01 4.67 1.43
N ALA A 126 -17.69 5.93 1.09
CA ALA A 126 -16.67 6.71 1.78
C ALA A 126 -16.95 6.84 3.30
N ALA A 127 -18.21 7.05 3.69
CA ALA A 127 -18.61 7.09 5.10
C ALA A 127 -18.50 5.71 5.77
N GLU A 128 -18.94 4.65 5.10
CA GLU A 128 -18.84 3.27 5.61
C GLU A 128 -17.38 2.84 5.80
N VAL A 129 -16.51 3.18 4.85
CA VAL A 129 -15.07 2.90 4.93
C VAL A 129 -14.43 3.71 6.06
N LEU A 130 -14.80 4.98 6.23
CA LEU A 130 -14.29 5.81 7.33
C LEU A 130 -14.54 5.16 8.70
N GLU A 131 -15.74 4.62 8.90
CA GLU A 131 -16.11 3.94 10.15
C GLU A 131 -15.30 2.66 10.37
N ARG A 132 -15.02 1.90 9.31
CA ARG A 132 -14.16 0.70 9.38
C ARG A 132 -12.70 1.02 9.65
N LEU A 133 -12.18 2.13 9.11
CA LEU A 133 -10.77 2.53 9.26
C LEU A 133 -10.41 2.96 10.67
N PHE A 134 -11.36 3.53 11.41
CA PHE A 134 -11.09 4.23 12.66
C PHE A 134 -11.91 3.67 13.83
N THR A 135 -11.75 2.37 14.09
CA THR A 135 -12.38 1.67 15.22
C THR A 135 -11.79 2.17 16.55
N ASP A 136 -12.52 3.05 17.23
CA ASP A 136 -12.34 3.57 18.61
C ASP A 136 -10.92 3.91 19.10
N SER A 137 -10.00 4.20 18.17
CA SER A 137 -8.66 4.72 18.48
C SER A 137 -8.71 6.22 18.78
N GLU A 138 -8.37 6.60 20.02
CA GLU A 138 -8.33 8.01 20.45
C GLU A 138 -7.35 8.86 19.63
N SER A 139 -6.21 8.30 19.21
CA SER A 139 -5.20 9.00 18.43
C SER A 139 -5.68 9.38 17.02
N ASP A 140 -6.63 8.63 16.48
CA ASP A 140 -7.12 8.84 15.13
C ASP A 140 -8.36 9.74 15.05
N LYS A 141 -8.97 10.07 16.19
CA LYS A 141 -10.14 10.95 16.26
C LYS A 141 -9.98 12.26 15.48
N PRO A 142 -8.85 13.00 15.54
CA PRO A 142 -8.72 14.25 14.82
C PRO A 142 -8.78 14.06 13.30
N LEU A 143 -8.21 12.97 12.78
CA LEU A 143 -8.23 12.68 11.34
C LEU A 143 -9.61 12.20 10.91
N ARG A 144 -10.23 11.31 11.68
CA ARG A 144 -11.59 10.82 11.45
C ARG A 144 -12.59 11.97 11.36
N VAL A 145 -12.58 12.91 12.31
CA VAL A 145 -13.49 14.07 12.32
C VAL A 145 -13.29 14.96 11.09
N LYS A 146 -12.03 15.19 10.69
CA LYS A 146 -11.71 15.97 9.47
C LYS A 146 -12.26 15.28 8.23
N LEU A 147 -12.03 13.98 8.07
CA LEU A 147 -12.50 13.22 6.91
C LEU A 147 -14.04 13.10 6.88
N ALA A 148 -14.69 12.91 8.03
CA ALA A 148 -16.15 12.94 8.13
C ALA A 148 -16.73 14.28 7.67
N THR A 149 -16.06 15.39 8.00
CA THR A 149 -16.45 16.73 7.55
C THR A 149 -16.32 16.86 6.03
N VAL A 150 -15.22 16.37 5.45
CA VAL A 150 -15.01 16.34 4.00
C VAL A 150 -16.06 15.47 3.28
N ILE A 151 -16.40 14.30 3.82
CA ILE A 151 -17.44 13.45 3.22
C ILE A 151 -18.80 14.17 3.19
N LYS A 152 -19.12 14.94 4.24
CA LYS A 152 -20.36 15.74 4.30
C LYS A 152 -20.42 16.84 3.25
N THR A 153 -19.28 17.44 2.87
CA THR A 153 -19.27 18.47 1.80
C THR A 153 -19.56 17.87 0.42
N LYS A 154 -19.33 16.56 0.24
CA LYS A 154 -19.45 15.84 -1.04
C LYS A 154 -18.58 16.45 -2.15
N ASP A 155 -17.52 17.18 -1.76
CA ASP A 155 -16.57 17.82 -2.66
C ASP A 155 -15.20 17.11 -2.55
N PRO A 156 -14.74 16.40 -3.59
CA PRO A 156 -13.44 15.74 -3.58
C PRO A 156 -12.26 16.71 -3.75
N TYR A 157 -12.51 17.98 -4.09
CA TYR A 157 -11.46 18.97 -4.41
C TYR A 157 -11.12 19.90 -3.24
N VAL A 158 -11.51 19.53 -2.02
CA VAL A 158 -11.16 20.31 -0.83
C VAL A 158 -9.64 20.34 -0.58
N PRO A 159 -9.10 21.42 0.03
CA PRO A 159 -7.66 21.60 0.24
C PRO A 159 -6.97 20.43 0.94
N LEU A 160 -7.67 19.73 1.86
CA LEU A 160 -7.13 18.56 2.55
C LEU A 160 -6.79 17.44 1.56
N LEU A 161 -7.72 17.06 0.67
CA LEU A 161 -7.50 15.95 -0.26
C LEU A 161 -6.49 16.31 -1.36
N GLN A 162 -6.42 17.59 -1.74
CA GLN A 162 -5.42 18.10 -2.67
C GLN A 162 -4.00 18.11 -2.07
N SER A 163 -3.88 18.46 -0.78
CA SER A 163 -2.59 18.52 -0.09
C SER A 163 -2.03 17.12 0.21
N PHE A 164 -2.91 16.19 0.58
CA PHE A 164 -2.58 14.79 0.85
C PHE A 164 -2.85 13.93 -0.38
N SER A 165 -2.29 14.31 -1.53
CA SER A 165 -2.63 13.72 -2.82
C SER A 165 -2.13 12.28 -2.99
N TYR A 166 -2.72 11.60 -3.97
CA TYR A 166 -2.26 10.28 -4.39
C TYR A 166 -0.79 10.30 -4.89
N SER A 167 -0.37 11.38 -5.56
CA SER A 167 1.02 11.53 -5.99
C SER A 167 1.99 11.69 -4.82
N LEU A 168 1.57 12.33 -3.74
CA LEU A 168 2.34 12.42 -2.50
C LEU A 168 2.48 11.05 -1.83
N LEU A 169 1.41 10.25 -1.80
CA LEU A 169 1.47 8.85 -1.33
C LEU A 169 2.51 8.05 -2.11
N ILE A 170 2.44 8.09 -3.44
CA ILE A 170 3.40 7.43 -4.32
C ILE A 170 4.83 7.90 -4.06
N SER A 171 5.05 9.21 -3.90
CA SER A 171 6.37 9.77 -3.60
C SER A 171 6.94 9.25 -2.28
N LYS A 172 6.14 9.20 -1.22
CA LYS A 172 6.58 8.69 0.10
C LYS A 172 6.88 7.19 0.05
N ILE A 173 6.08 6.41 -0.66
CA ILE A 173 6.36 4.98 -0.88
C ILE A 173 7.67 4.78 -1.66
N LYS A 174 7.98 5.64 -2.65
CA LYS A 174 9.29 5.59 -3.33
C LYS A 174 10.45 5.86 -2.37
N SER A 175 10.33 6.83 -1.47
CA SER A 175 11.33 7.06 -0.43
C SER A 175 11.50 5.86 0.52
N TYR A 176 10.41 5.12 0.76
CA TYR A 176 10.49 3.86 1.51
C TYR A 176 11.23 2.77 0.71
N ILE A 177 10.89 2.58 -0.57
CA ILE A 177 11.55 1.64 -1.47
C ILE A 177 13.05 1.92 -1.55
N GLU A 178 13.48 3.18 -1.70
CA GLU A 178 14.90 3.55 -1.75
C GLU A 178 15.67 3.06 -0.51
N ARG A 179 15.06 3.20 0.68
CA ARG A 179 15.66 2.71 1.93
C ARG A 179 15.67 1.19 1.98
N PHE A 180 14.55 0.56 1.63
CA PHE A 180 14.43 -0.89 1.57
C PHE A 180 15.48 -1.50 0.64
N MET A 181 15.68 -0.92 -0.55
CA MET A 181 16.66 -1.41 -1.51
C MET A 181 18.08 -1.25 -0.97
N LYS A 182 18.41 -0.09 -0.39
CA LYS A 182 19.73 0.17 0.20
C LYS A 182 20.09 -0.80 1.34
N GLU A 183 19.12 -1.16 2.17
CA GLU A 183 19.32 -2.15 3.23
C GLU A 183 19.59 -3.57 2.69
N ASN A 184 19.06 -3.87 1.51
CA ASN A 184 19.11 -5.18 0.87
C ASN A 184 20.13 -5.25 -0.29
N GLU A 185 20.90 -4.18 -0.55
CA GLU A 185 21.93 -4.14 -1.63
C GLU A 185 22.94 -5.28 -1.53
N ASN A 186 23.22 -5.78 -0.33
CA ASN A 186 24.12 -6.93 -0.11
C ASN A 186 23.46 -8.30 -0.33
N ASN A 187 22.12 -8.36 -0.42
CA ASN A 187 21.35 -9.59 -0.55
C ASN A 187 20.87 -9.81 -2.00
N PHE A 188 20.66 -8.75 -2.77
CA PHE A 188 20.24 -8.89 -4.16
C PHE A 188 21.38 -9.41 -5.03
N LEU A 189 21.10 -10.47 -5.80
CA LEU A 189 21.94 -11.02 -6.88
C LEU A 189 22.19 -10.04 -8.05
N ILE A 190 22.01 -8.73 -7.85
CA ILE A 190 22.34 -7.70 -8.83
C ILE A 190 23.74 -7.19 -8.51
N GLN A 191 24.74 -7.97 -8.91
CA GLN A 191 26.09 -7.47 -9.20
C GLN A 191 26.23 -7.26 -10.71
#